data_AF-A0A950JIH6-F1
#
_entry.id   AF-A0A950JIH6-F1
#
_cell.length_a   1.000
_cell.length_b   1.000
_cell.length_c   1.000
_cell.angle_alpha   90.00
_cell.angle_beta   90.00
_cell.angle_gamma   90.00
#
_symmetry.space_group_name_H-M   'P 1'
#
loop_
_entity.id
_entity.type
_entity.pdbx_description
1 polymer ?
#
loop_
_entity_poly.entity_id
_entity_poly.type
_entity_poly.pdbx_seq_one_letter_code
_entity_poly.pdbx_strand_id
1 'polypeptide(L)'
;GFELVRRGTLFGKIGMATAADPEMATAVGVNTTAVAIIAFAVSALYAGIAGLLIGPTTFANPYLGDTFGTFGFIAMMIGGGTEKPIAAMFGGLLLGVCAEGANAMINSQASDWFPFIVLVVVLIVSPRGLFSAGNLFRLRPRAVASARA
;
A
#
# COMPACT_ATOMS: atom_id res chain seq x y z
N GLY A 1 -13.30 -10.71 -2.54
CA GLY A 1 -12.51 -11.71 -3.30
C GLY A 1 -11.13 -11.90 -2.71
N PHE A 2 -10.26 -10.89 -2.79
CA PHE A 2 -8.86 -11.00 -2.35
C PHE A 2 -8.66 -11.10 -0.82
N GLU A 3 -9.49 -10.46 0.02
CA GLU A 3 -9.46 -10.69 1.48
C GLU A 3 -9.75 -12.14 1.88
N LEU A 4 -10.57 -12.86 1.09
CA LEU A 4 -10.82 -14.29 1.31
C LEU A 4 -9.60 -15.13 0.94
N VAL A 5 -8.83 -14.75 -0.09
CA VAL A 5 -7.57 -15.41 -0.44
C VAL A 5 -6.50 -15.15 0.63
N ARG A 6 -6.39 -13.91 1.15
CA ARG A 6 -5.48 -13.56 2.26
C ARG A 6 -5.80 -14.32 3.55
N ARG A 7 -7.08 -14.57 3.83
CA ARG A 7 -7.55 -15.29 5.04
C ARG A 7 -7.64 -16.81 4.87
N GLY A 8 -7.88 -17.28 3.64
CA GLY A 8 -8.12 -18.68 3.32
C GLY A 8 -6.87 -19.46 2.91
N THR A 9 -5.84 -18.80 2.37
CA THR A 9 -4.60 -19.48 1.94
C THR A 9 -3.55 -19.49 3.05
N LEU A 10 -2.86 -20.63 3.20
CA LEU A 10 -1.73 -20.77 4.14
C LEU A 10 -0.63 -19.76 3.83
N PHE A 11 -0.32 -19.53 2.55
CA PHE A 11 0.64 -18.51 2.10
C PHE A 11 0.28 -17.09 2.59
N GLY A 12 -1.00 -16.71 2.53
CA GLY A 12 -1.46 -15.40 3.01
C GLY A 12 -1.31 -15.22 4.51
N LYS A 13 -1.57 -16.28 5.30
CA LYS A 13 -1.41 -16.25 6.77
C LYS A 13 0.07 -16.22 7.18
N ILE A 14 0.90 -16.98 6.48
CA ILE A 14 2.34 -17.04 6.72
C ILE A 14 2.99 -15.68 6.40
N GLY A 15 2.66 -15.07 5.25
CA GLY A 15 3.18 -13.75 4.88
C GLY A 15 2.82 -12.66 5.89
N MET A 16 1.61 -12.72 6.45
CA MET A 16 1.18 -11.80 7.51
C MET A 16 1.91 -12.02 8.84
N ALA A 17 2.18 -13.27 9.20
CA ALA A 17 2.94 -13.60 10.40
C ALA A 17 4.38 -13.09 10.30
N THR A 18 5.04 -13.32 9.15
CA THR A 18 6.39 -12.81 8.87
C THR A 18 6.46 -11.28 8.87
N ALA A 19 5.41 -10.59 8.39
CA ALA A 19 5.35 -9.13 8.40
C ALA A 19 5.14 -8.52 9.80
N ALA A 20 4.53 -9.28 10.72
CA ALA A 20 4.34 -8.83 12.10
C ALA A 20 5.59 -9.05 12.96
N ASP A 21 6.19 -10.24 12.85
CA ASP A 21 7.42 -10.58 13.55
C ASP A 21 8.16 -11.71 12.80
N PRO A 22 9.24 -11.38 12.05
CA PRO A 22 9.98 -12.37 11.28
C PRO A 22 10.76 -13.35 12.17
N GLU A 23 11.16 -12.95 13.38
CA GLU A 23 11.96 -13.76 14.30
C GLU A 23 11.08 -14.83 14.99
N MET A 24 9.85 -14.47 15.33
CA MET A 24 8.85 -15.42 15.82
C MET A 24 8.35 -16.36 14.69
N ALA A 25 8.27 -15.88 13.45
CA ALA A 25 7.87 -16.71 12.33
C ALA A 25 8.89 -17.83 12.05
N THR A 26 10.20 -17.54 12.11
CA THR A 26 11.24 -18.58 11.97
C THR A 26 11.21 -19.58 13.12
N ALA A 27 10.88 -19.15 14.34
CA ALA A 27 10.74 -20.04 15.50
C ALA A 27 9.60 -21.08 15.36
N VAL A 28 8.56 -20.77 14.58
CA VAL A 28 7.45 -21.69 14.26
C VAL A 28 7.78 -22.59 13.04
N GLY A 29 8.98 -22.46 12.48
CA GLY A 29 9.45 -23.26 11.34
C GLY A 29 9.06 -22.70 9.97
N VAL A 30 8.64 -21.44 9.90
CA VAL A 30 8.39 -20.76 8.62
C VAL A 30 9.71 -20.32 8.00
N ASN A 31 9.94 -20.66 6.74
CA ASN A 31 11.05 -20.09 5.96
C ASN A 31 10.72 -18.65 5.54
N THR A 32 11.09 -17.69 6.39
CA THR A 32 10.87 -16.25 6.15
C THR A 32 11.62 -15.74 4.93
N THR A 33 12.82 -16.26 4.66
CA THR A 33 13.62 -15.92 3.47
C THR A 33 12.88 -16.26 2.18
N ALA A 34 12.29 -17.46 2.08
CA ALA A 34 11.52 -17.86 0.91
C ALA A 34 10.29 -16.96 0.71
N VAL A 35 9.59 -16.62 1.80
CA VAL A 35 8.43 -15.71 1.76
C VAL A 35 8.84 -14.31 1.30
N ALA A 36 9.97 -13.80 1.79
CA ALA A 36 10.49 -12.50 1.38
C ALA A 36 10.91 -12.48 -0.09
N ILE A 37 11.61 -13.52 -0.57
CA ILE A 37 12.01 -13.65 -1.98
C ILE A 37 10.77 -13.68 -2.89
N ILE A 38 9.74 -14.45 -2.53
CA ILE A 38 8.49 -14.50 -3.30
C ILE A 38 7.80 -13.13 -3.31
N ALA A 39 7.70 -12.46 -2.17
CA ALA A 39 7.10 -11.12 -2.11
C ALA A 39 7.87 -10.11 -2.97
N PHE A 40 9.20 -10.15 -2.93
CA PHE A 40 10.05 -9.29 -3.73
C PHE A 40 9.93 -9.60 -5.23
N ALA A 41 9.94 -10.89 -5.60
CA ALA A 41 9.75 -11.32 -6.98
C ALA A 41 8.41 -10.86 -7.56
N VAL A 42 7.32 -10.94 -6.78
CA VAL A 42 6.00 -10.45 -7.19
C VAL A 42 6.01 -8.93 -7.37
N SER A 43 6.64 -8.18 -6.47
CA SER A 43 6.76 -6.72 -6.63
C SER A 43 7.60 -6.32 -7.85
N ALA A 44 8.71 -7.01 -8.11
CA ALA A 44 9.57 -6.77 -9.25
C ALA A 44 8.85 -7.08 -10.58
N LEU A 45 8.03 -8.14 -10.61
CA LEU A 45 7.18 -8.46 -11.75
C LEU A 45 6.17 -7.34 -12.03
N TYR A 46 5.52 -6.81 -11.00
CA TYR A 46 4.58 -5.69 -11.17
C TYR A 46 5.32 -4.40 -11.61
N ALA A 47 6.46 -4.10 -10.99
CA ALA A 47 7.28 -2.95 -11.37
C ALA A 47 7.76 -3.04 -12.83
N GLY A 48 8.13 -4.24 -13.29
CA GLY A 48 8.50 -4.48 -14.68
C GLY A 48 7.35 -4.25 -15.66
N ILE A 49 6.14 -4.73 -15.34
CA ILE A 49 4.94 -4.50 -16.16
C ILE A 49 4.60 -2.99 -16.22
N ALA A 50 4.66 -2.30 -15.08
CA ALA A 50 4.42 -0.87 -15.00
C ALA A 50 5.46 -0.07 -15.80
N GLY A 51 6.74 -0.42 -15.67
CA GLY A 51 7.83 0.22 -16.41
C GLY A 51 7.72 0.01 -17.93
N LEU A 52 7.32 -1.17 -18.39
CA LEU A 52 7.09 -1.44 -19.81
C LEU A 52 5.96 -0.57 -20.39
N LEU A 53 4.94 -0.27 -19.58
CA LEU A 53 3.80 0.55 -19.99
C LEU A 53 4.16 2.05 -20.07
N ILE A 54 5.06 2.53 -19.21
CA ILE A 54 5.50 3.94 -19.14
C ILE A 54 6.69 4.23 -20.07
N GLY A 55 7.48 3.21 -20.42
CA GLY A 55 8.67 3.32 -21.27
C GLY A 55 8.50 4.06 -22.60
N PRO A 56 7.42 3.88 -23.39
CA PRO A 56 7.30 4.56 -24.68
C PRO A 56 6.96 6.05 -24.57
N THR A 57 6.44 6.51 -23.44
CA THR A 57 6.01 7.90 -23.23
C THR A 57 7.08 8.77 -22.57
N THR A 58 8.07 8.17 -21.90
CA THR A 58 8.99 8.92 -21.03
C THR A 58 10.46 8.65 -21.40
N PHE A 59 11.22 9.70 -21.70
CA PHE A 59 12.66 9.61 -21.92
C PHE A 59 13.38 9.22 -20.62
N ALA A 60 14.34 8.29 -20.72
CA ALA A 60 15.12 7.82 -19.57
C ALA A 60 15.82 9.00 -18.87
N ASN A 61 15.37 9.32 -17.66
CA ASN A 61 15.89 10.42 -16.86
C ASN A 61 16.16 9.92 -15.42
N PRO A 62 17.30 10.29 -14.79
CA PRO A 62 17.62 9.90 -13.42
C PRO A 62 16.55 10.26 -12.38
N TYR A 63 15.77 11.32 -12.62
CA TYR A 63 14.77 11.81 -11.67
C TYR A 63 13.45 11.03 -11.71
N LEU A 64 13.26 10.12 -12.67
CA LEU A 64 12.00 9.36 -12.80
C LEU A 64 11.68 8.54 -11.53
N GLY A 65 12.69 7.96 -10.90
CA GLY A 65 12.50 7.19 -9.66
C GLY A 65 11.94 8.04 -8.52
N ASP A 66 12.38 9.30 -8.43
CA ASP A 66 11.94 10.23 -7.38
C ASP A 66 10.48 10.66 -7.60
N THR A 67 10.14 11.04 -8.83
CA THR A 67 8.76 11.35 -9.22
C THR A 67 7.84 10.15 -9.00
N PHE A 68 8.13 8.98 -9.59
CA PHE A 68 7.25 7.82 -9.46
C PHE A 68 7.19 7.27 -8.02
N GLY A 69 8.28 7.37 -7.26
CA GLY A 69 8.31 7.00 -5.84
C GLY A 69 7.37 7.86 -5.00
N THR A 70 7.41 9.17 -5.21
CA THR A 70 6.52 10.13 -4.55
C THR A 70 5.06 9.89 -4.91
N PHE A 71 4.75 9.69 -6.19
CA PHE A 71 3.40 9.35 -6.64
C PHE A 71 2.90 8.02 -6.04
N GLY A 72 3.77 7.01 -5.96
CA GLY A 72 3.46 5.72 -5.33
C GLY A 72 3.14 5.86 -3.84
N PHE A 73 3.90 6.69 -3.12
CA PHE A 73 3.64 6.99 -1.72
C PHE A 73 2.30 7.72 -1.53
N ILE A 74 2.02 8.73 -2.35
CA ILE A 74 0.76 9.48 -2.31
C ILE A 74 -0.43 8.54 -2.58
N ALA A 75 -0.34 7.71 -3.61
CA ALA A 75 -1.35 6.70 -3.95
C ALA A 75 -1.64 5.74 -2.79
N MET A 76 -0.59 5.26 -2.11
CA MET A 76 -0.70 4.39 -0.94
C MET A 76 -1.43 5.08 0.22
N MET A 77 -1.11 6.35 0.50
CA MET A 77 -1.72 7.09 1.59
C MET A 77 -3.21 7.37 1.34
N ILE A 78 -3.58 7.77 0.12
CA ILE A 78 -4.98 7.97 -0.28
C ILE A 78 -5.79 6.68 -0.14
N GLY A 79 -5.16 5.55 -0.50
CA GLY A 79 -5.77 4.23 -0.38
C GLY A 79 -6.04 3.76 1.05
N GLY A 80 -5.44 4.36 2.08
CA GLY A 80 -5.58 3.90 3.47
C GLY A 80 -4.38 3.15 4.04
N GLY A 81 -3.19 3.42 3.48
CA GLY A 81 -1.92 3.04 4.08
C GLY A 81 -1.64 1.53 4.06
N THR A 82 -0.91 1.05 5.08
CA THR A 82 -0.45 -0.35 5.18
C THR A 82 -1.54 -1.32 5.65
N GLU A 83 -2.66 -0.82 6.16
CA GLU A 83 -3.71 -1.65 6.76
C GLU A 83 -4.35 -2.59 5.73
N LYS A 84 -4.56 -2.08 4.51
CA LYS A 84 -5.22 -2.79 3.41
C LYS A 84 -4.48 -2.57 2.08
N PRO A 85 -3.67 -3.54 1.62
CA PRO A 85 -2.94 -3.41 0.35
C PRO A 85 -3.87 -3.26 -0.86
N ILE A 86 -5.07 -3.83 -0.82
CA ILE A 86 -6.07 -3.69 -1.90
C ILE A 86 -6.49 -2.23 -2.08
N ALA A 87 -6.52 -1.48 -0.99
CA ALA A 87 -7.02 -0.13 -0.99
C ALA A 87 -5.97 0.85 -1.54
N ALA A 88 -4.67 0.55 -1.40
CA ALA A 88 -3.59 1.24 -2.09
C ALA A 88 -3.68 1.11 -3.62
N MET A 89 -4.10 -0.05 -4.14
CA MET A 89 -4.29 -0.24 -5.59
C MET A 89 -5.41 0.65 -6.14
N PHE A 90 -6.54 0.73 -5.43
CA PHE A 90 -7.62 1.65 -5.77
C PHE A 90 -7.22 3.12 -5.60
N GLY A 91 -6.43 3.45 -4.57
CA GLY A 91 -5.89 4.79 -4.34
C GLY A 91 -4.99 5.26 -5.48
N GLY A 92 -4.12 4.39 -5.99
CA GLY A 92 -3.27 4.69 -7.16
C GLY A 92 -4.05 4.84 -8.45
N LEU A 93 -5.07 4.01 -8.69
CA LEU A 93 -5.94 4.15 -9.86
C LEU A 93 -6.69 5.49 -9.83
N LEU A 94 -7.25 5.86 -8.68
CA LEU A 94 -8.00 7.10 -8.50
C LEU A 94 -7.08 8.31 -8.63
N LEU A 95 -5.88 8.27 -8.01
CA LEU A 95 -4.87 9.30 -8.18
C LEU A 95 -4.47 9.48 -9.65
N GLY A 96 -4.21 8.39 -10.36
CA GLY A 96 -3.84 8.43 -11.78
C GLY A 96 -4.90 9.10 -12.64
N VAL A 97 -6.17 8.72 -12.49
CA VAL A 97 -7.29 9.33 -13.23
C VAL A 97 -7.44 10.81 -12.88
N CYS A 98 -7.32 11.17 -11.60
CA CYS A 98 -7.39 12.57 -11.17
C CYS A 98 -6.20 13.41 -11.66
N ALA A 99 -4.99 12.85 -11.67
CA ALA A 99 -3.79 13.53 -12.15
C ALA A 99 -3.86 13.75 -13.67
N GLU A 100 -4.24 12.74 -14.45
CA GLU A 100 -4.41 12.87 -15.90
C GLU A 100 -5.53 13.86 -16.25
N GLY A 101 -6.64 13.81 -15.52
CA GLY A 101 -7.76 14.75 -15.67
C GLY A 101 -7.37 16.19 -15.32
N ALA A 102 -6.53 16.41 -14.32
CA ALA A 102 -6.02 17.73 -13.96
C ALA A 102 -4.99 18.26 -14.98
N ASN A 103 -4.12 17.40 -15.51
CA ASN A 103 -3.21 17.75 -16.60
C ASN A 103 -3.96 18.20 -17.86
N ALA A 104 -5.10 17.58 -18.16
CA ALA A 104 -5.92 17.93 -19.32
C ALA A 104 -6.63 19.29 -19.21
N MET A 105 -6.88 19.82 -18.01
CA MET A 105 -7.68 21.05 -17.82
C MET A 105 -6.87 22.32 -17.51
N ILE A 106 -5.67 22.24 -16.93
CA ILE A 106 -5.01 23.42 -16.30
C ILE A 106 -3.69 23.81 -16.98
N ASN A 107 -2.69 22.92 -17.05
CA ASN A 107 -1.42 23.07 -17.79
C ASN A 107 -0.55 21.82 -17.55
N SER A 108 0.42 21.54 -18.42
CA SER A 108 1.36 20.40 -18.32
C SER A 108 2.23 20.39 -17.05
N GLN A 109 2.23 21.49 -16.28
CA GLN A 109 2.96 21.58 -15.00
C GLN A 109 2.12 21.21 -13.78
N ALA A 110 0.81 21.01 -13.93
CA ALA A 110 -0.07 20.64 -12.82
C ALA A 110 0.28 19.26 -12.24
N SER A 111 0.88 18.37 -13.03
CA SER A 111 1.26 17.02 -12.58
C SER A 111 2.19 17.02 -11.35
N ASP A 112 3.04 18.04 -11.17
CA ASP A 112 4.10 17.98 -10.15
C ASP A 112 3.60 18.28 -8.72
N TRP A 113 2.69 19.26 -8.58
CA TRP A 113 2.20 19.74 -7.29
C TRP A 113 0.75 19.35 -6.98
N PHE A 114 -0.07 19.06 -8.00
CA PHE A 114 -1.47 18.66 -7.82
C PHE A 114 -1.65 17.40 -6.96
N PRO A 115 -0.83 16.32 -7.10
CA PRO A 115 -0.96 15.11 -6.28
C PRO A 115 -0.78 15.38 -4.78
N PHE A 116 0.08 16.33 -4.42
CA PHE A 116 0.29 16.74 -3.02
C PHE A 116 -0.93 17.43 -2.44
N ILE A 117 -1.60 18.29 -3.22
CA ILE A 117 -2.85 18.94 -2.78
C ILE A 117 -3.94 17.90 -2.59
N VAL A 118 -4.08 16.96 -3.53
CA VAL A 118 -5.05 15.86 -3.43
C VAL A 118 -4.79 15.02 -2.18
N LEU A 119 -3.53 14.70 -1.88
CA LEU A 119 -3.16 13.99 -0.66
C LEU A 119 -3.65 14.73 0.59
N VAL A 120 -3.37 16.03 0.69
CA VAL A 120 -3.76 16.86 1.84
C VAL A 120 -5.28 16.89 1.99
N VAL A 121 -6.00 17.10 0.88
CA VAL A 121 -7.48 17.10 0.89
C VAL A 121 -8.03 15.75 1.34
N VAL A 122 -7.48 14.64 0.82
CA VAL A 122 -7.92 13.29 1.21
C VAL A 122 -7.63 13.02 2.67
N LEU A 123 -6.47 13.44 3.20
CA LEU A 123 -6.14 13.29 4.62
C LEU A 123 -7.07 14.10 5.53
N ILE A 124 -7.50 15.29 5.11
CA ILE A 124 -8.48 16.09 5.85
C ILE A 124 -9.84 15.40 5.88
N VAL A 125 -10.28 14.85 4.75
CA VAL A 125 -11.58 14.18 4.63
C VAL A 125 -11.57 12.80 5.31
N SER A 126 -10.46 12.08 5.24
CA SER A 126 -10.27 10.78 5.89
C SER A 126 -8.81 10.55 6.32
N PRO A 127 -8.46 10.77 7.60
CA PRO A 127 -7.09 10.62 8.09
C PRO A 127 -6.59 9.16 8.10
N ARG A 128 -7.47 8.19 7.87
CA ARG A 128 -7.13 6.76 7.70
C ARG A 128 -7.27 6.28 6.25
N GLY A 129 -7.45 7.20 5.29
CA GLY A 129 -7.71 6.92 3.87
C GLY A 129 -9.14 6.46 3.56
N LEU A 130 -9.50 6.40 2.27
CA LEU A 130 -10.89 6.20 1.84
C LEU A 130 -11.53 4.86 2.27
N PHE A 131 -10.72 3.84 2.54
CA PHE A 131 -11.17 2.47 2.84
C PHE A 131 -10.86 1.99 4.26
N SER A 132 -10.58 2.91 5.18
CA SER A 132 -10.48 2.57 6.59
C SER A 132 -11.84 2.06 7.07
N ALA A 133 -11.93 0.74 7.24
CA ALA A 133 -13.07 0.18 7.92
C ALA A 133 -12.97 0.64 9.37
N GLY A 134 -13.91 1.50 9.77
CA GLY A 134 -14.17 1.74 11.17
C GLY A 134 -14.24 0.42 11.93
N ASN A 135 -13.67 0.47 13.14
CA ASN A 135 -13.78 -0.52 14.21
C ASN A 135 -12.78 -1.68 14.17
N LEU A 136 -11.66 -1.49 14.88
CA LEU A 136 -11.42 -2.30 16.08
C LEU A 136 -10.40 -1.67 17.03
N PHE A 137 -10.82 -0.60 17.72
CA PHE A 137 -10.35 -0.35 19.09
C PHE A 137 -10.93 -1.47 20.00
N ARG A 138 -10.65 -2.75 19.71
CA ARG A 138 -10.77 -3.80 20.72
C ARG A 138 -9.57 -3.61 21.62
N LEU A 139 -9.73 -2.72 22.59
CA LEU A 139 -9.29 -3.03 23.93
C LEU A 139 -9.82 -4.45 24.23
N ARG A 140 -8.95 -5.45 24.12
CA ARG A 140 -9.10 -6.63 24.96
C ARG A 140 -8.43 -6.21 26.27
N PRO A 141 -9.17 -5.76 27.31
CA PRO A 141 -8.61 -5.83 28.64
C PRO A 141 -8.36 -7.32 28.92
N ARG A 142 -7.12 -7.75 28.71
CA ARG A 142 -6.63 -9.00 29.25
C ARG A 142 -6.57 -8.82 30.75
N ALA A 143 -7.43 -9.55 31.45
CA ALA A 143 -7.09 -10.25 32.68
C ALA A 143 -6.18 -9.48 33.66
N VAL A 144 -6.79 -8.62 34.49
CA VAL A 144 -6.24 -8.23 35.80
C VAL A 144 -7.27 -8.55 36.89
N ALA A 145 -7.92 -9.71 36.78
CA ALA A 145 -8.90 -10.19 37.75
C ALA A 145 -8.51 -11.54 38.39
N SER A 146 -7.25 -11.99 38.25
CA SER A 146 -6.76 -13.21 38.93
C SER A 146 -5.67 -12.94 39.97
N ALA A 147 -5.57 -11.73 40.52
CA ALA A 147 -4.50 -11.38 41.46
C ALA A 147 -4.95 -10.92 42.85
N ARG A 148 -6.25 -10.84 43.14
CA ARG A 148 -6.75 -10.50 44.49
C ARG A 148 -8.11 -11.13 44.78
N ALA A 149 -8.10 -12.30 45.42
CA ALA A 149 -9.04 -12.76 46.46
C ALA A 149 -8.63 -14.17 46.89
#